data_AF-A0A6D0PA15-F1
#
_entry.id   AF-A0A6D0PA15-F1
#
_cell.length_a   1.000
_cell.length_b   1.000
_cell.length_c   1.000
_cell.angle_alpha   90.00
_cell.angle_beta   90.00
_cell.angle_gamma   90.00
#
_symmetry.space_group_name_H-M   'P 1'
#
loop_
_entity.id
_entity.type
_entity.pdbx_description
1 polymer ?
#
loop_
_entity_poly.entity_id
_entity_poly.type
_entity_poly.pdbx_seq_one_letter_code
_entity_poly.pdbx_strand_id
1 'polypeptide(L)' 'MATIKCVYCKKEVTELDFQQASLFQTDEYKEWCVNLILLCPHCEQAYNAFIPTMELTPATEVGA' A
#
# COMPACT_ATOMS: atom_id res chain seq x y z
N MET A 1 1.07 -0.96 20.78
CA MET A 1 0.52 -0.74 19.43
C MET A 1 1.45 0.22 18.73
N ALA A 2 2.00 -0.14 17.57
CA ALA A 2 2.89 0.75 16.81
C ALA A 2 2.04 1.71 15.97
N THR A 3 2.32 3.00 16.05
CA THR A 3 1.68 4.03 15.22
C THR A 3 2.74 4.62 14.29
N ILE A 4 2.31 5.06 13.10
CA ILE A 4 3.15 5.91 12.24
C ILE A 4 2.61 7.34 12.32
N LYS A 5 3.50 8.32 12.21
CA LYS A 5 3.11 9.73 12.18
C LYS A 5 2.96 10.17 10.73
N CYS A 6 1.78 10.66 10.34
CA CYS A 6 1.57 11.17 9.00
C CYS A 6 2.55 12.32 8.71
N VAL A 7 3.27 12.24 7.59
CA VAL A 7 4.29 13.26 7.25
C VAL A 7 3.67 14.62 6.97
N TYR A 8 2.41 14.66 6.51
CA TYR A 8 1.70 15.88 6.20
C TYR A 8 0.99 16.46 7.43
N CYS A 9 -0.07 15.81 7.92
CA CYS A 9 -0.89 16.36 9.01
C CYS A 9 -0.34 16.11 10.42
N LYS A 10 0.76 15.36 10.55
CA LYS A 10 1.45 15.04 11.81
C LYS A 10 0.60 14.27 12.84
N LYS A 11 -0.61 13.82 12.49
CA LYS A 11 -1.42 12.93 13.33
C LYS A 11 -0.85 11.52 13.31
N GLU A 12 -1.01 10.82 14.42
CA GLU A 12 -0.69 9.40 14.52
C GLU A 12 -1.77 8.58 13.83
N VAL A 13 -1.36 7.55 13.09
CA VAL A 13 -2.26 6.62 12.41
C VAL A 13 -1.80 5.19 12.70
N THR A 14 -2.75 4.31 12.93
CA THR A 14 -2.55 2.86 13.10
C THR A 14 -2.80 2.11 11.79
N GLU A 15 -3.63 2.67 10.92
CA GLU A 15 -4.08 2.10 9.66
C GLU A 15 -4.11 3.21 8.59
N LEU A 16 -3.99 2.80 7.32
CA LEU A 16 -4.15 3.67 6.17
C LEU A 16 -5.34 3.18 5.35
N ASP A 17 -6.09 4.12 4.79
CA ASP A 17 -7.26 3.79 3.97
C ASP A 17 -6.80 3.28 2.60
N PHE A 18 -7.46 2.24 2.11
CA PHE A 18 -7.19 1.73 0.77
C PHE A 18 -7.70 2.69 -0.30
N GLN A 19 -6.84 3.02 -1.28
CA GLN A 19 -7.27 3.72 -2.48
C GLN A 19 -7.16 2.84 -3.72
N GLN A 20 -6.01 2.18 -3.91
CA GLN A 20 -5.76 1.41 -5.14
C GLN A 20 -4.75 0.29 -4.92
N ALA A 21 -4.98 -0.84 -5.58
CA ALA A 21 -3.98 -1.86 -5.85
C ALA A 21 -4.13 -2.31 -7.31
N SER A 22 -3.11 -2.07 -8.12
CA SER A 22 -3.12 -2.42 -9.54
C SER A 22 -1.85 -3.13 -9.95
N LEU A 23 -1.98 -4.17 -10.78
CA LEU A 23 -0.83 -4.85 -11.36
C LEU A 23 -0.26 -4.05 -12.54
N PHE A 24 1.05 -3.95 -12.58
CA PHE A 24 1.79 -3.46 -13.74
C PHE A 24 3.06 -4.29 -13.91
N GLN A 25 3.60 -4.28 -15.14
CA GLN A 25 4.84 -4.94 -15.45
C GLN A 25 5.95 -3.89 -15.58
N THR A 26 7.10 -4.12 -14.96
CA THR A 26 8.27 -3.24 -15.15
C THR A 26 8.91 -3.52 -16.51
N ASP A 27 9.25 -2.46 -17.25
CA ASP A 27 9.83 -2.60 -18.59
C ASP A 27 11.25 -3.21 -18.55
N GLU A 28 11.99 -2.97 -17.47
CA GLU A 28 13.40 -3.33 -17.33
C GLU A 28 13.61 -4.83 -17.02
N TYR A 29 12.79 -5.39 -16.12
CA TYR A 29 12.96 -6.77 -15.64
C TYR A 29 11.80 -7.68 -16.00
N LYS A 30 10.76 -7.16 -16.68
CA LYS A 30 9.51 -7.88 -16.99
C LYS A 30 8.84 -8.48 -15.75
N GLU A 31 9.10 -7.91 -14.59
CA GLU A 31 8.56 -8.37 -13.32
C GLU A 31 7.18 -7.74 -13.09
N TRP A 32 6.25 -8.54 -12.58
CA TRP A 32 4.95 -8.05 -12.16
C TRP A 32 5.06 -7.45 -10.76
N CYS A 33 4.53 -6.25 -10.62
CA CYS A 33 4.48 -5.53 -9.36
C CYS A 33 3.06 -5.06 -9.08
N VAL A 34 2.70 -4.99 -7.80
CA VAL A 34 1.52 -4.29 -7.32
C VAL A 34 1.92 -2.85 -7.05
N ASN A 35 1.27 -1.92 -7.75
CA ASN A 35 1.24 -0.52 -7.36
C ASN A 35 0.14 -0.34 -6.31
N LEU A 36 0.54 -0.17 -5.06
CA LEU A 36 -0.34 0.03 -3.91
C LEU A 36 -0.36 1.50 -3.53
N ILE A 37 -1.56 2.09 -3.47
CA ILE A 37 -1.79 3.45 -2.99
C ILE A 37 -2.71 3.38 -1.78
N LEU A 38 -2.23 3.96 -0.68
CA LEU A 38 -2.94 4.07 0.59
C LEU A 38 -3.03 5.54 1.00
N LEU A 39 -4.04 5.89 1.79
CA LEU A 39 -4.31 7.27 2.20
C LEU A 39 -4.24 7.42 3.71
N CYS A 40 -3.75 8.58 4.16
CA CYS A 40 -3.93 8.99 5.55
C CYS A 40 -5.43 9.21 5.83
N PRO A 41 -6.03 8.55 6.83
CA PRO A 41 -7.46 8.67 7.15
C PRO A 41 -7.88 10.06 7.66
N HIS A 42 -6.92 10.95 7.92
CA HIS A 42 -7.21 12.28 8.46
C HIS A 42 -7.06 13.42 7.46
N CYS A 43 -6.28 13.23 6.40
CA CYS A 43 -5.93 14.31 5.48
C CYS A 43 -5.74 13.86 4.04
N GLU A 44 -6.01 12.58 3.75
CA GLU A 44 -5.95 12.00 2.40
C GLU A 44 -4.57 12.10 1.73
N GLN A 45 -3.50 12.35 2.51
CA GLN A 45 -2.14 12.23 2.02
C GLN A 45 -1.88 10.81 1.51
N ALA A 46 -1.53 10.69 0.24
CA ALA A 46 -1.24 9.42 -0.41
C ALA A 46 0.17 8.90 -0.07
N TYR A 47 0.26 7.57 0.07
CA TYR A 47 1.45 6.77 0.23
C TYR A 47 1.46 5.73 -0.88
N ASN A 48 2.55 5.65 -1.65
CA ASN A 48 2.71 4.67 -2.72
C ASN A 48 3.79 3.64 -2.38
N ALA A 49 3.56 2.39 -2.76
CA ALA A 49 4.54 1.33 -2.70
C ALA A 49 4.45 0.46 -3.95
N PHE A 50 5.61 0.00 -4.44
CA PHE A 50 5.70 -1.01 -5.49
C PHE A 50 6.14 -2.31 -4.86
N ILE A 51 5.27 -3.31 -4.87
CA ILE A 51 5.51 -4.60 -4.23
C ILE A 51 5.67 -5.65 -5.34
N PRO A 52 6.86 -6.25 -5.51
CA PRO A 52 7.05 -7.36 -6.43
C PRO A 52 6.08 -8.51 -6.10
N THR A 53 5.42 -9.10 -7.11
CA THR A 53 4.45 -10.18 -6.84
C THR A 53 5.08 -11.42 -6.20
N MET A 54 6.41 -11.59 -6.33
CA MET A 54 7.16 -12.66 -5.67
C MET A 54 7.26 -12.50 -4.15
N GLU A 55 7.04 -11.30 -3.61
CA GLU A 55 7.00 -11.02 -2.18
C GLU A 55 5.61 -11.28 -1.57
N LEU A 56 4.59 -11.50 -2.42
CA LEU A 56 3.24 -11.77 -1.97
C LEU A 56 3.09 -13.26 -1.64
N THR A 57 2.51 -13.53 -0.47
CA THR A 57 2.04 -14.87 -0.12
C THR A 57 0.54 -14.96 -0.38
N PRO A 58 0.05 -16.03 -1.04
CA PRO A 58 -1.38 -16.23 -1.19
C PRO A 58 -2.06 -16.31 0.19
N ALA A 59 -3.04 -15.45 0.43
CA ALA A 59 -3.91 -15.59 1.59
C ALA A 59 -4.94 -16.69 1.32
N THR A 60 -5.03 -17.68 2.20
CA THR A 60 -6.03 -18.76 2.08
C THR A 60 -7.46 -18.30 2.40
N GLU A 61 -7.63 -17.09 2.95
CA GLU A 61 -8.93 -16.45 3.22
C GLU A 61 -8.82 -14.96 2.89
N VAL A 62 -9.51 -14.51 1.83
CA VAL A 62 -9.82 -13.09 1.64
C VAL A 62 -11.08 -12.85 2.43
N GLY A 63 -10.96 -12.21 3.60
CA GLY A 63 -12.09 -11.94 4.50
C GLY A 63 -13.26 -11.32 3.75
N ALA A 64 -14.44 -11.93 3.95
CA ALA A 64 -15.74 -11.47 3.47
C ALA A 64 -16.17 -10.15 4.12
#